data_AF-A0A844M6H2-F1
#
_entry.id   AF-A0A844M6H2-F1
#
_cell.length_a   1.000
_cell.length_b   1.000
_cell.length_c   1.000
_cell.angle_alpha   90.00
_cell.angle_beta   90.00
_cell.angle_gamma   90.00
#
_symmetry.space_group_name_H-M   'P 1'
#
loop_
_entity.id
_entity.type
_entity.pdbx_description
1 polymer ?
#
loop_
_entity_poly.entity_id
_entity_poly.type
_entity_poly.pdbx_seq_one_letter_code
_entity_poly.pdbx_strand_id
1 'polypeptide(L)'
;MQNQRNSVPKFLLLGRALFVLVFFTPTWDGLEAAQVTFKPPRLPAPRQSTGGASRDGNNCLMAENVGDTASITALLPSSRIGLTVKERPTILVYIPPTTAKTALFSVHDEQAKNHYQKTINLPAKPGVMAIKLPNSAPGIKPGKNYQWSLAMICSSELEPDSPLVSGWIQRVQYPGGLKNQSNSSPSLELASHLAKQGIWYDTIFELAKLRQAEPHNQTIQSSWQQLLNAVGLNAIANAPLAPRSTYLTYGDE
;
A
#
# COMPACT_ATOMS: atom_id res chain seq x y z
N MET A 1 -66.72 -10.98 -85.92
CA MET A 1 -65.33 -10.54 -86.22
C MET A 1 -65.22 -9.07 -85.82
N GLN A 2 -64.03 -8.63 -85.37
CA GLN A 2 -63.69 -7.36 -84.66
C GLN A 2 -64.06 -7.36 -83.17
N ASN A 3 -63.17 -7.68 -82.22
CA ASN A 3 -61.92 -7.02 -81.80
C ASN A 3 -62.17 -5.68 -81.10
N GLN A 4 -62.18 -5.67 -79.76
CA GLN A 4 -61.78 -4.50 -78.98
C GLN A 4 -61.02 -4.89 -77.71
N ARG A 5 -59.87 -4.23 -77.60
CA ARG A 5 -58.85 -4.25 -76.55
C ARG A 5 -59.43 -3.80 -75.20
N ASN A 6 -59.13 -4.54 -74.14
CA ASN A 6 -59.13 -4.00 -72.78
C ASN A 6 -57.70 -3.88 -72.26
N SER A 7 -57.31 -2.63 -72.04
CA SER A 7 -56.03 -2.17 -71.50
C SER A 7 -56.04 -2.29 -69.97
N VAL A 8 -55.07 -3.01 -69.40
CA VAL A 8 -54.82 -3.09 -67.96
C VAL A 8 -53.86 -1.97 -67.55
N PRO A 9 -54.09 -1.22 -66.47
CA PRO A 9 -53.16 -0.19 -66.02
C PRO A 9 -51.98 -0.82 -65.25
N LYS A 10 -50.77 -0.35 -65.53
CA LYS A 10 -49.53 -0.67 -64.82
C LYS A 10 -49.53 0.01 -63.44
N PHE A 11 -49.53 -0.76 -62.36
CA PHE A 11 -49.23 -0.28 -61.02
C PHE A 11 -47.71 -0.08 -60.85
N LEU A 12 -47.32 1.17 -60.56
CA LEU A 12 -45.98 1.53 -60.11
C LEU A 12 -45.73 0.94 -58.71
N LEU A 13 -44.77 0.03 -58.59
CA LEU A 13 -44.22 -0.41 -57.30
C LEU A 13 -43.10 0.56 -56.90
N LEU A 14 -43.37 1.44 -55.94
CA LEU A 14 -42.35 2.21 -55.22
C LEU A 14 -41.65 1.28 -54.23
N GLY A 15 -40.42 0.87 -54.53
CA GLY A 15 -39.56 0.14 -53.60
C GLY A 15 -39.13 1.02 -52.44
N ARG A 16 -39.56 0.68 -51.21
CA ARG A 16 -39.03 1.26 -49.96
C ARG A 16 -37.68 0.62 -49.66
N ALA A 17 -36.59 1.38 -49.83
CA ALA A 17 -35.29 0.99 -49.31
C ALA A 17 -35.29 1.11 -47.77
N LEU A 18 -35.13 -0.03 -47.08
CA LEU A 18 -34.86 -0.05 -45.64
C LEU A 18 -33.38 0.31 -45.40
N PHE A 19 -33.14 1.49 -44.83
CA PHE A 19 -31.84 1.84 -44.26
C PHE A 19 -31.69 1.11 -42.92
N VAL A 20 -30.90 0.04 -42.89
CA VAL A 20 -30.48 -0.60 -41.64
C VAL A 20 -29.37 0.25 -41.03
N LEU A 21 -29.73 1.10 -40.07
CA LEU A 21 -28.76 1.79 -39.21
C LEU A 21 -28.08 0.77 -38.31
N VAL A 22 -26.88 0.35 -38.70
CA VAL A 22 -25.98 -0.38 -37.81
C VAL A 22 -25.50 0.62 -36.76
N PHE A 23 -26.17 0.65 -35.61
CA PHE A 23 -25.63 1.30 -34.43
C PHE A 23 -24.40 0.49 -34.01
N PHE A 24 -23.23 0.98 -34.41
CA PHE A 24 -21.98 0.64 -33.73
C PHE A 24 -22.17 1.10 -32.28
N THR A 25 -22.60 0.18 -31.44
CA THR A 25 -22.45 0.36 -30.00
C THR A 25 -20.94 0.29 -29.79
N PRO A 26 -20.28 1.37 -29.34
CA PRO A 26 -18.94 1.21 -28.80
C PRO A 26 -19.13 0.24 -27.63
N THR A 27 -18.66 -0.99 -27.78
CA THR A 27 -18.45 -1.86 -26.64
C THR A 27 -17.40 -1.15 -25.82
N TRP A 28 -17.86 -0.35 -24.86
CA TRP A 28 -17.06 0.00 -23.70
C TRP A 28 -16.80 -1.32 -23.00
N ASP A 29 -15.78 -2.04 -23.47
CA ASP A 29 -15.06 -2.99 -22.65
C ASP A 29 -14.65 -2.16 -21.44
N GLY A 30 -15.37 -2.37 -20.33
CA GLY A 30 -15.05 -1.74 -19.08
C GLY A 30 -13.58 -2.03 -18.83
N LEU A 31 -12.76 -0.99 -18.74
CA LEU A 31 -11.48 -1.12 -18.07
C LEU A 31 -11.83 -1.61 -16.67
N GLU A 32 -11.72 -2.92 -16.46
CA GLU A 32 -11.78 -3.51 -15.16
C GLU A 32 -10.64 -2.86 -14.38
N ALA A 33 -11.01 -1.87 -13.58
CA ALA A 33 -10.07 -1.00 -12.89
C ALA A 33 -9.07 -1.92 -12.19
N ALA A 34 -7.79 -1.82 -12.52
CA ALA A 34 -6.76 -2.76 -12.09
C ALA A 34 -6.69 -2.79 -10.55
N GLN A 35 -7.46 -3.68 -9.93
CA GLN A 35 -7.51 -3.81 -8.48
C GLN A 35 -6.25 -4.54 -7.99
N VAL A 36 -5.68 -4.05 -6.89
CA VAL A 36 -4.52 -4.70 -6.26
C VAL A 36 -5.02 -5.72 -5.24
N THR A 37 -5.15 -6.98 -5.67
CA THR A 37 -5.50 -8.09 -4.79
C THR A 37 -4.26 -8.71 -4.15
N PHE A 38 -4.16 -8.66 -2.82
CA PHE A 38 -3.06 -9.27 -2.08
C PHE A 38 -3.32 -10.73 -1.76
N LYS A 39 -2.33 -11.58 -2.02
CA LYS A 39 -2.34 -12.99 -1.61
C LYS A 39 -1.31 -13.19 -0.49
N PRO A 40 -1.73 -13.34 0.78
CA PRO A 40 -0.80 -13.54 1.88
C PRO A 40 0.05 -14.79 1.67
N PRO A 41 1.38 -14.74 1.92
CA PRO A 41 2.21 -15.92 1.94
C PRO A 41 1.83 -16.82 3.13
N ARG A 42 1.95 -18.14 2.97
CA ARG A 42 1.75 -19.10 4.07
C ARG A 42 3.01 -19.18 4.93
N LEU A 43 3.25 -18.17 5.75
CA LEU A 43 4.40 -18.13 6.67
C LEU A 43 3.92 -17.96 8.12
N PRO A 44 4.39 -18.80 9.06
CA PRO A 44 4.19 -18.54 10.47
C PRO A 44 5.03 -17.33 10.87
N ALA A 45 4.42 -16.36 11.54
CA ALA A 45 5.15 -15.25 12.13
C ALA A 45 6.04 -15.78 13.28
N PRO A 46 7.31 -15.36 13.39
CA PRO A 46 8.12 -15.69 14.56
C PRO A 46 7.44 -15.23 15.84
N ARG A 47 7.67 -15.96 16.94
CA ARG A 47 7.05 -15.70 18.25
C ARG A 47 7.25 -14.24 18.66
N GLN A 48 6.14 -13.55 18.94
CA GLN A 48 6.16 -12.26 19.61
C GLN A 48 6.22 -12.50 21.12
N SER A 49 7.04 -11.75 21.84
CA SER A 49 6.81 -11.55 23.26
C SER A 49 5.73 -10.47 23.40
N THR A 50 4.56 -10.83 23.90
CA THR A 50 3.57 -9.82 24.32
C THR A 50 4.12 -9.16 25.57
N GLY A 51 4.48 -7.87 25.49
CA GLY A 51 4.75 -7.08 26.68
C GLY A 51 3.49 -7.01 27.53
N GLY A 52 3.50 -7.63 28.71
CA GLY A 52 2.39 -7.59 29.65
C GLY A 52 2.48 -6.35 30.52
N ALA A 53 1.78 -5.27 30.17
CA ALA A 53 1.41 -4.19 31.09
C ALA A 53 0.42 -3.22 30.42
N SER A 54 -0.79 -3.11 30.97
CA SER A 54 -1.54 -1.85 30.91
C SER A 54 -1.06 -1.04 32.12
N ARG A 55 -0.37 0.06 31.86
CA ARG A 55 -0.02 1.06 32.87
C ARG A 55 -0.46 2.39 32.32
N ASP A 56 -1.22 3.14 33.12
CA ASP A 56 -1.62 4.52 32.87
C ASP A 56 -0.37 5.42 32.93
N GLY A 57 0.46 5.29 31.90
CA GLY A 57 1.63 6.11 31.65
C GLY A 57 1.29 7.30 30.79
N ASN A 58 2.15 8.32 30.82
CA ASN A 58 2.08 9.52 30.00
C ASN A 58 2.33 9.15 28.52
N ASN A 59 1.38 8.44 27.90
CA ASN A 59 1.45 8.15 26.49
C ASN A 59 1.26 9.50 25.77
N CYS A 60 2.24 9.86 24.96
CA CYS A 60 2.18 11.06 24.13
C CYS A 60 1.11 10.96 23.03
N LEU A 61 0.17 10.02 23.13
CA LEU A 61 -0.94 9.83 22.21
C LEU A 61 -2.10 10.71 22.65
N MET A 62 -2.62 11.51 21.73
CA MET A 62 -3.74 12.39 22.03
C MET A 62 -5.05 11.61 21.86
N ALA A 63 -5.68 11.25 22.99
CA ALA A 63 -6.88 10.41 23.06
C ALA A 63 -8.19 11.11 22.62
N GLU A 64 -8.12 12.29 22.01
CA GLU A 64 -9.29 13.10 21.66
C GLU A 64 -10.24 12.43 20.65
N ASN A 65 -9.82 11.32 20.05
CA ASN A 65 -10.67 10.46 19.22
C ASN A 65 -10.55 9.00 19.69
N VAL A 66 -11.51 8.53 20.50
CA VAL A 66 -11.61 7.11 20.86
C VAL A 66 -12.00 6.32 19.61
N GLY A 67 -11.05 5.61 19.02
CA GLY A 67 -11.24 4.77 17.84
C GLY A 67 -9.94 4.09 17.40
N ASP A 68 -10.02 3.23 16.39
CA ASP A 68 -8.88 2.43 15.84
C ASP A 68 -7.73 3.29 15.27
N THR A 69 -7.90 4.61 15.18
CA THR A 69 -6.88 5.59 14.75
C THR A 69 -6.16 6.29 15.90
N ALA A 70 -6.45 5.93 17.15
CA ALA A 70 -5.83 6.52 18.34
C ALA A 70 -4.42 5.95 18.66
N SER A 71 -3.97 4.94 17.93
CA SER A 71 -2.73 4.22 18.22
C SER A 71 -1.76 4.23 17.03
N ILE A 72 -0.48 4.07 17.33
CA ILE A 72 0.57 3.83 16.35
C ILE A 72 0.35 2.46 15.69
N THR A 73 0.24 2.45 14.36
CA THR A 73 -0.19 1.25 13.62
C THR A 73 0.78 0.90 12.50
N ALA A 74 1.30 -0.31 12.50
CA ALA A 74 2.10 -0.83 11.40
C ALA A 74 1.19 -1.12 10.22
N LEU A 75 1.54 -0.67 9.02
CA LEU A 75 0.83 -1.07 7.81
C LEU A 75 1.34 -2.45 7.37
N LEU A 76 0.94 -3.46 8.14
CA LEU A 76 1.26 -4.87 7.92
C LEU A 76 0.00 -5.72 7.92
N PRO A 77 0.04 -6.92 7.29
CA PRO A 77 -1.00 -7.90 7.48
C PRO A 77 -1.12 -8.31 8.94
N SER A 78 -2.28 -8.86 9.32
CA SER A 78 -2.53 -9.37 10.69
C SER A 78 -1.52 -10.40 11.17
N SER A 79 -0.86 -11.11 10.25
CA SER A 79 0.28 -12.00 10.55
C SER A 79 1.52 -11.26 11.07
N ARG A 80 1.59 -9.93 10.95
CA ARG A 80 2.75 -9.07 11.28
C ARG A 80 4.06 -9.44 10.57
N ILE A 81 4.00 -10.23 9.50
CA ILE A 81 5.14 -10.54 8.64
C ILE A 81 4.84 -10.12 7.21
N GLY A 82 5.80 -9.44 6.58
CA GLY A 82 5.74 -9.06 5.17
C GLY A 82 6.97 -9.54 4.40
N LEU A 83 6.77 -9.81 3.11
CA LEU A 83 7.85 -10.13 2.20
C LEU A 83 8.34 -8.90 1.46
N THR A 84 9.62 -8.90 1.12
CA THR A 84 10.22 -7.91 0.21
C THR A 84 11.19 -8.56 -0.77
N VAL A 85 11.34 -7.96 -1.94
CA VAL A 85 12.42 -8.31 -2.89
C VAL A 85 13.60 -7.33 -2.80
N LYS A 86 13.40 -6.17 -2.18
CA LYS A 86 14.40 -5.12 -2.02
C LYS A 86 15.35 -5.43 -0.88
N GLU A 87 16.61 -5.01 -1.06
CA GLU A 87 17.62 -5.07 -0.02
C GLU A 87 17.31 -4.14 1.16
N ARG A 88 16.65 -3.01 0.88
CA ARG A 88 16.30 -1.96 1.83
C ARG A 88 14.83 -1.60 1.59
N PRO A 89 13.88 -2.39 2.11
CA PRO A 89 12.45 -2.08 1.97
C PRO A 89 12.12 -0.75 2.65
N THR A 90 11.04 -0.14 2.20
CA THR A 90 10.41 0.96 2.91
C THR A 90 9.31 0.39 3.80
N ILE A 91 9.33 0.77 5.07
CA ILE A 91 8.30 0.41 6.06
C ILE A 91 7.31 1.56 6.12
N LEU A 92 6.02 1.24 6.20
CA LEU A 92 4.96 2.23 6.38
C LEU A 92 4.34 2.07 7.78
N VAL A 93 4.23 3.18 8.50
CA VAL A 93 3.63 3.25 9.84
C VAL A 93 2.66 4.42 9.89
N TYR A 94 1.45 4.19 10.40
CA TYR A 94 0.52 5.25 10.73
C TYR A 94 0.89 5.87 12.07
N ILE A 95 1.12 7.18 12.04
CA ILE A 95 1.37 8.01 13.21
C ILE A 95 0.07 8.72 13.58
N PRO A 96 -0.51 8.46 14.76
CA PRO A 96 -1.72 9.11 15.23
C PRO A 96 -1.44 10.56 15.69
N PRO A 97 -2.46 11.34 16.06
CA PRO A 97 -2.27 12.57 16.84
C PRO A 97 -1.38 12.32 18.07
N THR A 98 -0.27 13.05 18.15
CA THR A 98 0.73 12.86 19.21
C THR A 98 1.47 14.14 19.55
N THR A 99 1.90 14.26 20.81
CA THR A 99 2.84 15.30 21.26
C THR A 99 4.30 14.95 20.98
N ALA A 100 4.63 13.67 20.74
CA ALA A 100 5.99 13.24 20.46
C ALA A 100 6.54 13.89 19.19
N LYS A 101 7.82 14.26 19.25
CA LYS A 101 8.55 14.84 18.11
C LYS A 101 9.46 13.83 17.43
N THR A 102 9.87 12.81 18.16
CA THR A 102 10.84 11.82 17.69
C THR A 102 10.42 10.41 18.09
N ALA A 103 10.99 9.43 17.39
CA ALA A 103 10.82 8.03 17.68
C ALA A 103 12.14 7.28 17.45
N LEU A 104 12.37 6.22 18.22
CA LEU A 104 13.47 5.29 17.98
C LEU A 104 13.03 4.24 16.96
N PHE A 105 13.69 4.21 15.81
CA PHE A 105 13.54 3.15 14.83
C PHE A 105 14.70 2.16 14.96
N SER A 106 14.38 0.87 15.09
CA SER A 106 15.37 -0.20 15.20
C SER A 106 15.03 -1.37 14.29
N VAL A 107 16.08 -2.09 13.88
CA VAL A 107 16.01 -3.34 13.12
C VAL A 107 16.98 -4.32 13.76
N HIS A 108 16.53 -5.54 14.00
CA HIS A 108 17.28 -6.63 14.60
C HIS A 108 17.21 -7.86 13.69
N ASP A 109 18.25 -8.68 13.68
CA ASP A 109 18.20 -9.98 13.00
C ASP A 109 17.52 -11.07 13.86
N GLU A 110 17.46 -12.30 13.34
CA GLU A 110 16.85 -13.45 14.01
C GLU A 110 17.52 -13.82 15.34
N GLN A 111 18.76 -13.39 15.55
CA GLN A 111 19.52 -13.60 16.78
C GLN A 111 19.36 -12.43 17.77
N ALA A 112 18.41 -11.52 17.51
CA ALA A 112 18.21 -10.28 18.24
C ALA A 112 19.43 -9.35 18.25
N LYS A 113 20.38 -9.54 17.31
CA LYS A 113 21.52 -8.65 17.16
C LYS A 113 21.06 -7.38 16.44
N ASN A 114 21.49 -6.24 16.95
CA ASN A 114 21.21 -4.95 16.34
C ASN A 114 21.77 -4.91 14.90
N HIS A 115 20.89 -4.70 13.94
CA HIS A 115 21.20 -4.54 12.52
C HIS A 115 21.23 -3.06 12.11
N TYR A 116 20.31 -2.26 12.67
CA TYR A 116 20.27 -0.82 12.47
C TYR A 116 19.45 -0.15 13.58
N GLN A 117 19.85 1.06 14.00
CA GLN A 117 19.08 1.85 14.95
C GLN A 117 19.31 3.35 14.71
N LYS A 118 18.24 4.16 14.75
CA LYS A 118 18.32 5.62 14.62
C LYS A 118 17.09 6.29 15.24
N THR A 119 17.30 7.43 15.89
CA THR A 119 16.22 8.35 16.25
C THR A 119 15.78 9.13 15.03
N ILE A 120 14.47 9.13 14.74
CA ILE A 120 13.87 9.78 13.58
C ILE A 120 12.82 10.79 14.01
N ASN A 121 12.62 11.83 13.20
CA ASN A 121 11.59 12.84 13.44
C ASN A 121 10.21 12.31 13.02
N LEU A 122 9.21 12.54 13.85
CA LEU A 122 7.81 12.24 13.54
C LEU A 122 7.19 13.38 12.71
N PRO A 123 6.19 13.09 11.86
CA PRO A 123 5.47 14.13 11.15
C PRO A 123 4.70 15.03 12.12
N ALA A 124 4.62 16.33 11.81
CA ALA A 124 3.86 17.28 12.62
C ALA A 124 2.33 17.06 12.57
N LYS A 125 1.84 16.35 11.55
CA LYS A 125 0.44 16.00 11.37
C LYS A 125 0.27 14.48 11.36
N PRO A 126 -0.86 13.95 11.86
CA PRO A 126 -1.17 12.52 11.78
C PRO A 126 -1.17 12.02 10.33
N GLY A 127 -0.74 10.79 10.12
CA GLY A 127 -0.71 10.19 8.79
C GLY A 127 0.23 9.01 8.66
N VAL A 128 0.26 8.43 7.46
CA VAL A 128 1.13 7.31 7.13
C VAL A 128 2.51 7.84 6.78
N MET A 129 3.48 7.57 7.65
CA MET A 129 4.90 7.86 7.47
C MET A 129 5.60 6.69 6.79
N ALA A 130 6.56 7.00 5.91
CA ALA A 130 7.42 5.99 5.30
C ALA A 130 8.84 6.08 5.84
N ILE A 131 9.39 4.94 6.24
CA ILE A 131 10.71 4.82 6.87
C ILE A 131 11.55 3.89 5.99
N LYS A 132 12.63 4.42 5.43
CA LYS A 132 13.55 3.68 4.55
C LYS A 132 14.89 3.52 5.25
N LEU A 133 15.46 2.32 5.22
CA LEU A 133 16.84 2.14 5.68
C LEU A 133 17.79 2.98 4.80
N PRO A 134 18.65 3.83 5.39
CA PRO A 134 19.58 4.67 4.61
C PRO A 134 20.60 3.78 3.90
N ASN A 135 21.28 4.30 2.86
CA ASN A 135 22.29 3.55 2.09
C ASN A 135 23.50 3.09 2.94
N SER A 136 23.76 3.78 4.06
CA SER A 136 24.82 3.41 5.02
C SER A 136 24.48 2.22 5.91
N ALA A 137 23.19 1.86 6.08
CA ALA A 137 22.80 0.69 6.86
C ALA A 137 23.23 -0.62 6.13
N PRO A 138 23.40 -1.75 6.81
CA PRO A 138 23.56 -3.01 6.10
C PRO A 138 22.25 -3.43 5.41
N GLY A 139 22.35 -4.05 4.25
CA GLY A 139 21.19 -4.60 3.54
C GLY A 139 20.58 -5.82 4.23
N ILE A 140 19.26 -6.00 4.08
CA ILE A 140 18.56 -7.22 4.50
C ILE A 140 18.95 -8.37 3.57
N LYS A 141 19.38 -9.48 4.15
CA LYS A 141 19.83 -10.66 3.41
C LYS A 141 18.64 -11.53 2.94
N PRO A 142 18.67 -12.07 1.72
CA PRO A 142 17.66 -13.04 1.26
C PRO A 142 17.57 -14.25 2.20
N GLY A 143 16.34 -14.74 2.41
CA GLY A 143 16.04 -15.93 3.22
C GLY A 143 16.12 -15.73 4.74
N LYS A 144 16.45 -14.52 5.21
CA LYS A 144 16.59 -14.18 6.63
C LYS A 144 15.43 -13.31 7.11
N ASN A 145 14.95 -13.57 8.32
CA ASN A 145 13.97 -12.71 8.97
C ASN A 145 14.68 -11.58 9.75
N TYR A 146 14.06 -10.42 9.73
CA TYR A 146 14.46 -9.27 10.52
C TYR A 146 13.23 -8.70 11.19
N GLN A 147 13.37 -8.25 12.43
CA GLN A 147 12.30 -7.54 13.13
C GLN A 147 12.63 -6.07 13.16
N TRP A 148 11.67 -5.23 12.78
CA TRP A 148 11.75 -3.79 13.00
C TRP A 148 10.80 -3.37 14.10
N SER A 149 11.14 -2.28 14.77
CA SER A 149 10.24 -1.57 15.68
C SER A 149 10.36 -0.06 15.56
N LEU A 150 9.26 0.63 15.85
CA LEU A 150 9.21 2.07 16.01
C LEU A 150 8.60 2.38 17.37
N ALA A 151 9.39 3.00 18.25
CA ALA A 151 8.98 3.36 19.60
C ALA A 151 8.98 4.90 19.74
N MET A 152 7.84 5.48 20.10
CA MET A 152 7.72 6.94 20.23
C MET A 152 8.42 7.44 21.48
N ILE A 153 9.16 8.54 21.37
CA ILE A 153 9.82 9.17 22.52
C ILE A 153 8.88 10.25 23.06
N CYS A 154 8.16 9.92 24.13
CA CYS A 154 7.13 10.78 24.71
C CYS A 154 7.68 11.85 25.67
N SER A 155 8.86 11.60 26.26
CA SER A 155 9.54 12.50 27.20
C SER A 155 10.96 12.83 26.70
N SER A 156 11.93 13.06 27.59
CA SER A 156 13.33 13.30 27.23
C SER A 156 14.06 12.04 26.72
N GLU A 157 13.56 10.85 27.06
CA GLU A 157 14.18 9.58 26.71
C GLU A 157 13.14 8.49 26.43
N LEU A 158 13.60 7.32 25.97
CA LEU A 158 12.72 6.20 25.69
C LEU A 158 12.30 5.53 27.00
N GLU A 159 11.00 5.42 27.22
CA GLU A 159 10.42 4.85 28.43
C GLU A 159 9.87 3.43 28.17
N PRO A 160 9.81 2.54 29.19
CA PRO A 160 9.29 1.19 29.01
C PRO A 160 7.84 1.08 28.50
N ASP A 161 7.03 2.11 28.76
CA ASP A 161 5.63 2.26 28.36
C ASP A 161 5.44 3.15 27.12
N SER A 162 6.55 3.56 26.48
CA SER A 162 6.51 4.29 25.21
C SER A 162 5.71 3.52 24.16
N PRO A 163 4.75 4.17 23.47
CA PRO A 163 3.99 3.53 22.41
C PRO A 163 4.90 2.95 21.33
N LEU A 164 4.72 1.66 21.05
CA LEU A 164 5.59 0.90 20.16
C LEU A 164 4.78 0.08 19.18
N VAL A 165 5.26 0.02 17.94
CA VAL A 165 4.80 -0.96 16.96
C VAL A 165 5.97 -1.70 16.34
N SER A 166 5.76 -2.95 15.95
CA SER A 166 6.80 -3.79 15.37
C SER A 166 6.27 -4.71 14.27
N GLY A 167 7.18 -5.24 13.48
CA GLY A 167 6.86 -6.15 12.39
C GLY A 167 8.06 -6.94 11.89
N TRP A 168 7.77 -8.02 11.18
CA TRP A 168 8.77 -8.89 10.57
C TRP A 168 8.93 -8.61 9.09
N ILE A 169 10.17 -8.61 8.63
CA ILE A 169 10.58 -8.54 7.23
C ILE A 169 11.30 -9.84 6.89
N GLN A 170 10.92 -10.45 5.77
CA GLN A 170 11.74 -11.47 5.13
C GLN A 170 12.02 -11.05 3.69
N ARG A 171 13.32 -10.99 3.32
CA ARG A 171 13.69 -10.77 1.93
C ARG A 171 13.65 -12.09 1.17
N VAL A 172 12.93 -12.12 0.06
CA VAL A 172 12.87 -13.26 -0.85
C VAL A 172 13.58 -12.92 -2.16
N GLN A 173 13.97 -13.95 -2.91
CA GLN A 173 14.40 -13.76 -4.29
C GLN A 173 13.21 -13.31 -5.12
N TYR A 174 13.46 -12.46 -6.12
CA TYR A 174 12.40 -11.98 -7.00
C TYR A 174 11.79 -13.17 -7.78
N PRO A 175 10.49 -13.48 -7.62
CA PRO A 175 9.88 -14.59 -8.34
C PRO A 175 9.78 -14.25 -9.83
N GLY A 176 10.42 -15.04 -10.69
CA GLY A 176 10.20 -14.99 -12.15
C GLY A 176 11.17 -14.17 -12.99
N GLY A 177 12.38 -13.84 -12.50
CA GLY A 177 13.46 -13.33 -13.37
C GLY A 177 13.26 -11.91 -13.95
N LEU A 178 12.22 -11.19 -13.56
CA LEU A 178 12.09 -9.76 -13.86
C LEU A 178 13.24 -9.04 -13.15
N LYS A 179 14.17 -8.48 -13.94
CA LYS A 179 15.26 -7.65 -13.44
C LYS A 179 14.70 -6.57 -12.54
N ASN A 180 15.41 -6.28 -11.43
CA ASN A 180 15.13 -5.21 -10.48
C ASN A 180 14.46 -4.00 -11.15
N GLN A 181 13.13 -3.91 -11.09
CA GLN A 181 12.37 -2.75 -11.56
C GLN A 181 12.51 -1.55 -10.61
N SER A 182 13.61 -1.49 -9.85
CA SER A 182 13.88 -0.42 -8.89
C SER A 182 13.93 0.97 -9.54
N ASN A 183 14.07 1.03 -10.87
CA ASN A 183 14.14 2.25 -11.68
C ASN A 183 12.88 2.48 -12.55
N SER A 184 11.86 1.63 -12.46
CA SER A 184 10.61 1.83 -13.19
C SER A 184 9.75 2.88 -12.49
N SER A 185 9.05 3.71 -13.27
CA SER A 185 8.00 4.59 -12.75
C SER A 185 6.94 3.77 -12.01
N PRO A 186 6.34 4.31 -10.93
CA PRO A 186 5.32 3.60 -10.21
C PRO A 186 4.11 3.24 -11.09
N SER A 187 3.55 2.04 -10.93
CA SER A 187 2.38 1.61 -11.69
C SER A 187 1.48 0.66 -10.88
N LEU A 188 0.16 0.74 -11.13
CA LEU A 188 -0.81 -0.18 -10.53
C LEU A 188 -0.56 -1.62 -10.97
N GLU A 189 -0.07 -1.82 -12.19
CA GLU A 189 0.31 -3.13 -12.71
C GLU A 189 1.41 -3.78 -11.87
N LEU A 190 2.48 -3.03 -11.56
CA LEU A 190 3.56 -3.52 -10.71
C LEU A 190 3.07 -3.83 -9.29
N ALA A 191 2.27 -2.93 -8.71
CA ALA A 191 1.67 -3.15 -7.40
C ALA A 191 0.82 -4.43 -7.37
N SER A 192 -0.03 -4.63 -8.38
CA SER A 192 -0.88 -5.84 -8.53
C SER A 192 -0.05 -7.10 -8.71
N HIS A 193 1.02 -7.06 -9.52
CA HIS A 193 1.92 -8.18 -9.72
C HIS A 193 2.60 -8.60 -8.42
N LEU A 194 3.21 -7.66 -7.70
CA LEU A 194 3.85 -7.90 -6.40
C LEU A 194 2.85 -8.44 -5.37
N ALA A 195 1.61 -7.92 -5.36
CA ALA A 195 0.57 -8.30 -4.41
C ALA A 195 0.12 -9.75 -4.63
N LYS A 196 -0.02 -10.18 -5.89
CA LYS A 196 -0.35 -11.56 -6.27
C LYS A 196 0.74 -12.56 -5.88
N GLN A 197 1.98 -12.09 -5.77
CA GLN A 197 3.14 -12.88 -5.32
C GLN A 197 3.37 -12.79 -3.79
N GLY A 198 2.53 -12.05 -3.06
CA GLY A 198 2.65 -11.89 -1.60
C GLY A 198 3.77 -10.95 -1.14
N ILE A 199 4.35 -10.13 -2.02
CA ILE A 199 5.45 -9.20 -1.72
C ILE A 199 4.93 -7.90 -1.09
N TRP A 200 4.57 -7.97 0.19
CA TRP A 200 3.87 -6.90 0.91
C TRP A 200 4.56 -5.54 0.91
N TYR A 201 5.81 -5.46 1.40
CA TYR A 201 6.48 -4.17 1.62
C TYR A 201 6.66 -3.39 0.32
N ASP A 202 6.95 -4.10 -0.77
CA ASP A 202 7.07 -3.51 -2.09
C ASP A 202 5.71 -3.07 -2.63
N THR A 203 4.67 -3.91 -2.56
CA THR A 203 3.31 -3.58 -2.99
C THR A 203 2.78 -2.32 -2.34
N ILE A 204 2.80 -2.26 -1.00
CA ILE A 204 2.17 -1.15 -0.29
C ILE A 204 2.94 0.15 -0.50
N PHE A 205 4.26 0.08 -0.59
CA PHE A 205 5.08 1.25 -0.90
C PHE A 205 4.89 1.71 -2.35
N GLU A 206 4.66 0.80 -3.29
CA GLU A 206 4.32 1.11 -4.68
C GLU A 206 3.02 1.94 -4.76
N LEU A 207 1.97 1.50 -4.06
CA LEU A 207 0.72 2.25 -3.97
C LEU A 207 0.87 3.58 -3.24
N ALA A 208 1.69 3.66 -2.20
CA ALA A 208 1.95 4.93 -1.51
C ALA A 208 2.60 5.96 -2.46
N LYS A 209 3.55 5.54 -3.29
CA LYS A 209 4.15 6.43 -4.32
C LYS A 209 3.11 6.91 -5.32
N LEU A 210 2.26 6.03 -5.82
CA LEU A 210 1.18 6.36 -6.76
C LEU A 210 0.20 7.36 -6.16
N ARG A 211 -0.25 7.12 -4.92
CA ARG A 211 -1.20 8.00 -4.22
C ARG A 211 -0.59 9.38 -3.92
N GLN A 212 0.73 9.48 -3.74
CA GLN A 212 1.41 10.78 -3.65
C GLN A 212 1.52 11.50 -4.99
N ALA A 213 1.79 10.76 -6.07
CA ALA A 213 1.95 11.35 -7.40
C ALA A 213 0.61 11.80 -7.99
N GLU A 214 -0.47 11.06 -7.72
CA GLU A 214 -1.80 11.29 -8.26
C GLU A 214 -2.87 11.25 -7.15
N PRO A 215 -2.88 12.25 -6.24
CA PRO A 215 -3.73 12.22 -5.05
C PRO A 215 -5.24 12.23 -5.36
N HIS A 216 -5.65 12.68 -6.55
CA HIS A 216 -7.05 12.74 -7.00
C HIS A 216 -7.48 11.58 -7.90
N ASN A 217 -6.59 10.63 -8.18
CA ASN A 217 -6.92 9.47 -9.01
C ASN A 217 -7.74 8.44 -8.21
N GLN A 218 -9.02 8.32 -8.53
CA GLN A 218 -9.96 7.47 -7.80
C GLN A 218 -9.56 5.99 -7.84
N THR A 219 -9.01 5.50 -8.94
CA THR A 219 -8.56 4.11 -9.08
C THR A 219 -7.43 3.78 -8.09
N ILE A 220 -6.48 4.72 -7.93
CA ILE A 220 -5.37 4.57 -6.97
C ILE A 220 -5.90 4.61 -5.53
N GLN A 221 -6.82 5.53 -5.22
CA GLN A 221 -7.43 5.62 -3.90
C GLN A 221 -8.19 4.34 -3.52
N SER A 222 -9.03 3.83 -4.43
CA SER A 222 -9.79 2.60 -4.21
C SER A 222 -8.86 1.38 -4.06
N SER A 223 -7.80 1.29 -4.87
CA SER A 223 -6.80 0.20 -4.74
C SER A 223 -6.09 0.22 -3.38
N TRP A 224 -5.72 1.40 -2.89
CA TRP A 224 -5.14 1.59 -1.57
C TRP A 224 -6.09 1.15 -0.45
N GLN A 225 -7.35 1.63 -0.49
CA GLN A 225 -8.35 1.30 0.52
C GLN A 225 -8.65 -0.20 0.54
N GLN A 226 -8.83 -0.82 -0.63
CA GLN A 226 -9.09 -2.26 -0.72
C GLN A 226 -7.93 -3.09 -0.18
N LEU A 227 -6.68 -2.72 -0.50
CA LEU A 227 -5.51 -3.41 0.01
C LEU A 227 -5.49 -3.39 1.54
N LEU A 228 -5.72 -2.23 2.15
CA LEU A 228 -5.74 -2.08 3.60
C LEU A 228 -6.92 -2.80 4.25
N ASN A 229 -8.11 -2.73 3.65
CA ASN A 229 -9.29 -3.46 4.13
C ASN A 229 -9.05 -4.98 4.11
N ALA A 230 -8.43 -5.51 3.06
CA ALA A 230 -8.14 -6.93 2.91
C ALA A 230 -7.22 -7.49 4.02
N VAL A 231 -6.49 -6.62 4.71
CA VAL A 231 -5.59 -7.00 5.80
C VAL A 231 -6.01 -6.49 7.18
N GLY A 232 -7.24 -5.96 7.30
CA GLY A 232 -7.79 -5.49 8.57
C GLY A 232 -7.30 -4.10 9.01
N LEU A 233 -6.87 -3.26 8.08
CA LEU A 233 -6.40 -1.89 8.32
C LEU A 233 -7.40 -0.83 7.83
N ASN A 234 -8.70 -1.16 7.82
CA ASN A 234 -9.77 -0.29 7.32
C ASN A 234 -9.85 1.05 8.06
N ALA A 235 -9.56 1.07 9.35
CA ALA A 235 -9.61 2.28 10.17
C ALA A 235 -8.66 3.39 9.70
N ILE A 236 -7.49 3.00 9.16
CA ILE A 236 -6.46 3.94 8.67
C ILE A 236 -6.45 4.04 7.14
N ALA A 237 -7.41 3.42 6.45
CA ALA A 237 -7.43 3.37 4.99
C ALA A 237 -7.53 4.77 4.34
N ASN A 238 -8.19 5.70 5.03
CA ASN A 238 -8.37 7.08 4.58
C ASN A 238 -7.32 8.04 5.14
N ALA A 239 -6.39 7.58 5.98
CA ALA A 239 -5.35 8.43 6.56
C ALA A 239 -4.52 9.09 5.45
N PRO A 240 -4.10 10.36 5.62
CA PRO A 240 -3.24 11.02 4.66
C PRO A 240 -1.85 10.37 4.66
N LEU A 241 -1.15 10.46 3.52
CA LEU A 241 0.28 10.13 3.47
C LEU A 241 1.07 11.34 3.98
N ALA A 242 2.03 11.09 4.88
CA ALA A 242 2.92 12.15 5.34
C ALA A 242 3.75 12.71 4.18
N PRO A 243 4.10 14.01 4.19
CA PRO A 243 4.88 14.64 3.12
C PRO A 243 6.25 13.99 2.90
N ARG A 244 6.80 14.16 1.70
CA ARG A 244 8.09 13.55 1.32
C ARG A 244 9.29 14.03 2.14
N SER A 245 9.21 15.21 2.75
CA SER A 245 10.25 15.78 3.61
C SER A 245 10.43 15.05 4.96
N THR A 246 9.53 14.11 5.29
CA THR A 246 9.64 13.26 6.49
C THR A 246 10.30 11.91 6.21
N TYR A 247 10.62 11.62 4.95
CA TYR A 247 11.42 10.47 4.55
C TYR A 247 12.85 10.77 4.97
N LEU A 248 13.58 9.75 5.40
CA LEU A 248 15.00 9.88 5.76
C LEU A 248 15.81 10.39 4.56
N THR A 249 15.91 11.70 4.43
CA THR A 249 16.98 12.41 3.72
C THR A 249 17.65 13.31 4.74
N TYR A 250 18.59 12.74 5.47
CA TYR A 250 19.67 13.51 6.06
C TYR A 250 20.92 12.63 6.05
N GLY A 251 21.83 12.95 5.12
CA GLY A 251 23.11 12.30 4.89
C GLY A 251 23.24 11.59 3.54
N ASP A 252 23.04 12.29 2.42
CA ASP A 252 23.89 12.06 1.24
C ASP A 252 24.92 13.20 1.28
N GLU A 253 26.04 12.94 1.97
CA GLU A 253 27.40 13.46 1.76
C GLU A 253 28.36 12.59 2.57
#